data_AF-M6W2B7-F1
#
_entry.id   AF-M6W2B7-F1
#
_cell.length_a   1.000
_cell.length_b   1.000
_cell.length_c   1.000
_cell.angle_alpha   90.00
_cell.angle_beta   90.00
_cell.angle_gamma   90.00
#
_symmetry.space_group_name_H-M   'P 1'
#
loop_
_entity.id
_entity.type
_entity.pdbx_description
1 polymer ?
#
loop_
_entity_poly.entity_id
_entity_poly.type
_entity_poly.pdbx_seq_one_letter_code
_entity_poly.pdbx_strand_id
1 'polypeptide(L)' 'MKFLSNLFKKKIGSVEDILSHPDGKRYYRDAHLIRKNMIDEDAVKIIHRLNKFGFKAYIVGGAFATFFSGESPKTST' A
#
# COMPACT_ATOMS: atom_id res chain seq x y z
N MET A 1 0.78 -54.36 -4.16
CA MET A 1 -0.36 -53.65 -3.55
C MET A 1 0.13 -52.36 -2.89
N LYS A 2 0.05 -51.21 -3.58
CA LYS A 2 0.12 -49.81 -3.07
C LYS A 2 0.32 -48.86 -4.28
N PHE A 3 -0.68 -48.79 -5.16
CA PHE A 3 -0.61 -47.99 -6.40
C PHE A 3 -1.60 -46.81 -6.43
N LEU A 4 -2.27 -46.49 -5.33
CA LEU A 4 -3.36 -45.50 -5.32
C LEU A 4 -3.37 -44.53 -4.14
N SER A 5 -2.31 -44.44 -3.31
CA SER A 5 -2.37 -43.59 -2.11
C SER A 5 -2.04 -42.11 -2.34
N ASN A 6 -1.66 -41.68 -3.55
CA ASN A 6 -1.11 -40.33 -3.76
C ASN A 6 -1.86 -39.45 -4.77
N LEU A 7 -3.02 -39.87 -5.28
CA LEU A 7 -3.69 -39.13 -6.35
C LEU A 7 -4.70 -38.06 -5.88
N PHE A 8 -4.94 -37.95 -4.57
CA PHE A 8 -5.86 -36.95 -4.00
C PHE A 8 -5.29 -36.21 -2.78
N LYS A 9 -4.00 -35.91 -2.79
CA LYS A 9 -3.51 -34.75 -2.01
C LYS A 9 -3.62 -33.53 -2.91
N LYS A 10 -4.87 -33.09 -3.16
CA LYS A 10 -5.13 -31.74 -3.69
C LYS A 10 -4.57 -30.79 -2.64
N LYS A 11 -3.32 -30.36 -2.85
CA LYS A 11 -2.66 -29.32 -2.08
C LYS A 11 -3.63 -28.15 -2.14
N ILE A 12 -4.34 -27.92 -1.04
CA ILE A 12 -5.21 -26.77 -0.88
C ILE A 12 -4.29 -25.59 -1.16
N GLY A 13 -4.54 -24.92 -2.29
CA GLY A 13 -3.78 -23.77 -2.74
C GLY A 13 -3.64 -22.82 -1.58
N SER A 14 -2.43 -22.30 -1.38
CA SER A 14 -2.18 -21.43 -0.24
C SER A 14 -3.07 -20.19 -0.36
N VAL A 15 -3.29 -19.46 0.74
CA VAL A 15 -4.28 -18.37 0.80
C VAL A 15 -4.01 -17.30 -0.27
N GLU A 16 -2.76 -17.21 -0.72
CA GLU A 16 -2.25 -16.38 -1.79
C GLU A 16 -2.81 -16.75 -3.18
N ASP A 17 -3.15 -18.02 -3.43
CA ASP A 17 -3.78 -18.48 -4.69
C ASP A 17 -5.25 -18.05 -4.80
N ILE A 18 -5.93 -17.86 -3.67
CA ILE A 18 -7.34 -17.44 -3.60
C ILE A 18 -7.45 -15.91 -3.63
N LEU A 19 -6.49 -15.23 -3.01
CA LEU A 19 -6.41 -13.78 -2.97
C LEU A 19 -5.52 -13.26 -4.09
N SER A 20 -5.97 -13.37 -5.34
CA SER A 20 -5.30 -12.77 -6.48
C SER A 20 -5.37 -11.24 -6.38
N HIS A 21 -4.41 -10.64 -5.68
CA HIS A 21 -4.26 -9.19 -5.68
C HIS A 21 -3.58 -8.80 -6.99
N PRO A 22 -4.09 -7.81 -7.73
CA PRO A 22 -3.36 -7.29 -8.88
C PRO A 22 -2.00 -6.76 -8.43
N ASP A 23 -0.98 -6.96 -9.26
CA ASP A 23 0.34 -6.38 -9.01
C ASP A 23 0.20 -4.87 -8.76
N GLY A 24 0.73 -4.42 -7.62
CA GLY A 24 0.63 -3.02 -7.22
C GLY A 24 1.25 -2.11 -8.27
N LYS A 25 0.45 -1.21 -8.86
CA LYS A 25 0.94 -0.24 -9.84
C LYS A 25 1.64 0.92 -9.15
N ARG A 26 2.91 1.15 -9.49
CA ARG A 26 3.69 2.28 -8.98
C ARG A 26 3.58 3.48 -9.91
N TYR A 27 3.23 4.63 -9.36
CA TYR A 27 3.23 5.92 -10.07
C TYR A 27 4.41 6.77 -9.60
N TYR A 28 5.17 7.33 -10.55
CA TYR A 28 6.25 8.26 -10.28
C TYR A 28 5.72 9.69 -10.15
N ARG A 29 6.58 10.62 -9.71
CA ARG A 29 6.20 11.99 -9.35
C ARG A 29 5.40 12.73 -10.43
N ASP A 30 5.73 12.51 -11.69
CA ASP A 30 5.11 13.20 -12.83
C ASP A 30 3.76 12.57 -13.22
N ALA A 31 3.51 11.34 -12.77
CA ALA A 31 2.29 10.60 -13.04
C ALA A 31 1.17 10.85 -12.01
N HIS A 32 1.38 11.76 -11.05
CA HIS A 32 0.37 12.11 -10.06
C HIS A 32 0.44 13.59 -9.62
N LEU A 33 -0.69 14.12 -9.17
CA LEU A 33 -0.83 15.54 -8.79
C LEU A 33 -0.32 15.85 -7.38
N ILE A 34 -0.03 14.84 -6.56
CA ILE A 34 0.42 15.04 -5.17
C ILE A 34 1.71 15.87 -5.14
N ARG A 35 1.69 16.97 -4.38
CA ARG A 35 2.84 17.84 -4.13
C ARG A 35 3.25 17.79 -2.66
N LYS A 36 4.51 18.13 -2.36
CA LYS A 36 5.05 18.04 -0.98
C LYS A 36 4.37 19.05 -0.05
N ASN A 37 4.02 20.22 -0.57
CA ASN A 37 3.31 21.28 0.14
C ASN A 37 1.85 20.95 0.48
N MET A 38 1.28 19.91 -0.14
CA MET A 38 -0.07 19.44 0.20
C MET A 38 -0.04 18.52 1.44
N ILE A 39 1.13 17.93 1.74
CA ILE A 39 1.29 17.01 2.85
C ILE A 39 1.58 17.83 4.11
N ASP A 40 0.96 17.43 5.22
CA ASP A 40 1.25 17.96 6.55
C ASP A 40 2.77 17.94 6.83
N GLU A 41 3.31 19.07 7.24
CA GLU A 41 4.74 19.23 7.49
C GLU A 41 5.25 18.26 8.59
N ASP A 42 4.42 17.99 9.60
CA ASP A 42 4.75 17.07 10.68
C ASP A 42 4.78 15.62 10.19
N ALA A 43 3.87 15.25 9.28
CA ALA A 43 3.91 13.94 8.63
C ALA A 43 5.19 13.76 7.79
N VAL A 44 5.62 14.81 7.07
CA VAL A 44 6.89 14.79 6.32
C VAL A 44 8.08 14.59 7.25
N LYS A 45 8.11 15.27 8.41
CA LYS A 45 9.18 15.13 9.42
C LYS A 45 9.23 13.71 10.00
N ILE A 46 8.08 13.12 10.33
CA ILE A 46 8.00 11.75 10.85
C ILE A 46 8.56 10.75 9.84
N ILE A 47 8.12 10.84 8.58
CA ILE A 47 8.62 9.94 7.51
C ILE A 47 10.11 10.13 7.29
N HIS A 48 10.59 11.38 7.27
CA HIS A 48 12.02 11.65 7.12
C HIS A 48 12.83 11.01 8.27
N ARG A 49 12.35 11.13 9.51
CA ARG A 49 12.99 10.52 10.68
C ARG A 49 13.02 9.00 10.56
N LEU A 50 11.90 8.36 10.23
CA LEU A 50 11.81 6.91 10.06
C LEU A 50 12.76 6.41 8.96
N ASN A 51 12.77 7.09 7.81
CA ASN A 51 13.67 6.76 6.70
C ASN A 51 15.15 6.91 7.10
N LYS A 52 15.50 7.93 7.90
CA LYS A 52 16.86 8.12 8.42
C LYS A 52 17.34 6.96 9.30
N PHE A 53 16.44 6.32 10.02
CA PHE A 53 16.73 5.12 10.83
C PHE A 53 16.63 3.81 10.03
N GLY A 54 16.43 3.87 8.71
CA GLY A 54 16.38 2.70 7.83
C GLY A 54 15.01 2.03 7.73
N PHE A 55 13.96 2.63 8.30
CA PHE A 55 12.59 2.13 8.15
C PHE A 55 11.97 2.64 6.86
N LYS A 56 11.10 1.82 6.25
CA LYS A 56 10.26 2.25 5.12
C LYS A 56 8.96 2.82 5.68
N ALA A 57 8.73 4.12 5.47
CA ALA A 57 7.51 4.79 5.91
C ALA A 57 6.72 5.35 4.71
N TYR A 58 5.40 5.23 4.77
CA TYR A 58 4.48 5.64 3.71
C TYR A 58 3.27 6.36 4.30
N ILE A 59 2.75 7.34 3.55
CA ILE A 59 1.47 7.97 3.87
C ILE A 59 0.37 7.12 3.23
N VAL A 60 -0.61 6.73 4.03
CA VAL A 60 -1.76 5.91 3.61
C VAL A 60 -3.06 6.54 4.11
N GLY A 61 -4.20 6.16 3.53
CA GLY A 61 -5.53 6.55 4.01
C GLY A 61 -6.13 7.78 3.35
N GLY A 62 -7.14 8.37 4.01
CA GLY A 62 -8.04 9.39 3.45
C GLY A 62 -7.36 10.67 2.96
N ALA A 63 -6.22 11.05 3.54
CA ALA A 63 -5.43 12.19 3.06
C ALA A 63 -5.01 12.01 1.58
N PHE A 64 -4.74 10.77 1.14
CA PHE A 64 -4.41 10.48 -0.26
C PHE A 64 -5.61 10.67 -1.19
N ALA A 65 -6.81 10.26 -0.76
CA ALA A 65 -8.05 10.43 -1.53
C ALA A 65 -8.40 11.92 -1.69
N THR A 66 -8.24 12.71 -0.62
CA THR A 66 -8.45 14.16 -0.62
C THR A 66 -7.48 14.88 -1.56
N PHE A 67 -6.22 14.43 -1.67
CA PHE A 67 -5.26 14.99 -2.63
C PHE A 67 -5.66 14.81 -4.10
N PHE A 68 -6.38 13.73 -4.43
CA PHE A 68 -6.89 13.52 -5.78
C PHE A 68 -8.15 14.35 -6.08
N SER A 69 -8.93 14.67 -5.04
CA SER A 69 -10.14 15.51 -5.18
C SER A 69 -9.86 17.02 -5.21
N GLY A 70 -8.64 17.46 -4.89
CA GLY A 70 -8.26 18.88 -4.92
C GLY A 70 -8.89 19.75 -3.81
N GLU A 71 -9.66 19.14 -2.90
CA GLU A 71 -10.19 19.81 -1.71
C GLU A 71 -9.15 19.76 -0.58
N SER A 72 -9.08 20.80 0.25
CA SER A 72 -8.27 20.81 1.46
C SER A 72 -8.84 19.82 2.50
N PRO A 73 -8.00 19.12 3.28
CA PRO A 73 -8.48 18.20 4.28
C PRO A 73 -9.27 18.98 5.36
N LYS A 74 -10.58 18.76 5.39
CA LYS A 74 -11.44 19.21 6.48
C LYS A 74 -11.16 18.33 7.69
N THR A 75 -10.34 18.81 8.61
CA THR A 75 -10.34 18.32 9.99
C THR A 75 -11.60 18.85 10.65
N SER A 76 -12.73 18.15 10.49
CA SER A 76 -13.89 18.39 11.34
C SER A 76 -13.63 17.76 12.70
N THR A 77 -13.67 18.62 13.70
CA THR A 77 -13.69 18.40 15.15
C THR A 77 -14.52 17.20 15.59
#